data_AF-A0A1G0RPI9-F1
#
_entry.id   AF-A0A1G0RPI9-F1
#
_cell.length_a   1.000
_cell.length_b   1.000
_cell.length_c   1.000
_cell.angle_alpha   90.00
_cell.angle_beta   90.00
_cell.angle_gamma   90.00
#
_symmetry.space_group_name_H-M   'P 1'
#
loop_
_entity.id
_entity.type
_entity.pdbx_description
1 polymer ?
#
loop_
_entity_poly.entity_id
_entity_poly.type
_entity_poly.pdbx_seq_one_letter_code
_entity_poly.pdbx_strand_id
1 'polypeptide(L)'
;MRISFDFDGTLTDPKVRELCKCLVDRHQIYIITSRFESTGQEIFTMAKELGINRLNIFFMNGRDKMDFLKIKFPLIDIHFDDDPFEVERISKETKTLCLLAGFENMDAILENYYITKRLEEAKRDSK
;
A
#
# COMPACT_ATOMS: atom_id res chain seq x y z
N MET A 1 2.93 5.28 9.24
CA MET A 1 3.43 4.17 8.40
C MET A 1 3.45 4.63 6.96
N ARG A 2 4.18 3.91 6.11
CA ARG A 2 4.14 4.06 4.66
C ARG A 2 3.29 2.94 4.10
N ILE A 3 2.15 3.30 3.53
CA ILE A 3 1.15 2.35 3.07
C ILE A 3 0.99 2.55 1.57
N SER A 4 1.05 1.48 0.78
CA SER A 4 0.78 1.54 -0.64
C SER A 4 -0.47 0.75 -1.02
N PHE A 5 -1.16 1.21 -2.05
CA PHE A 5 -2.26 0.49 -2.66
C PHE A 5 -1.94 0.21 -4.12
N ASP A 6 -2.31 -0.97 -4.60
CA ASP A 6 -2.53 -1.15 -6.03
C ASP A 6 -3.71 -0.29 -6.52
N PHE A 7 -3.77 -0.07 -7.83
CA PHE A 7 -4.84 0.67 -8.44
C PHE A 7 -6.00 -0.20 -8.94
N ASP A 8 -5.73 -1.15 -9.83
CA ASP A 8 -6.74 -1.86 -10.61
C ASP A 8 -7.31 -3.03 -9.83
N GLY A 9 -8.59 -2.97 -9.45
CA GLY A 9 -9.20 -3.98 -8.58
C GLY A 9 -9.04 -3.65 -7.09
N THR A 10 -8.03 -2.86 -6.74
CA THR A 10 -7.81 -2.35 -5.38
C THR A 10 -8.42 -0.95 -5.16
N LEU A 11 -7.79 0.15 -5.61
CA LEU A 11 -8.33 1.50 -5.43
C LEU A 11 -9.55 1.79 -6.33
N THR A 12 -9.87 0.94 -7.30
CA THR A 12 -11.16 1.03 -7.99
C THR A 12 -12.34 0.57 -7.12
N ASP A 13 -12.09 -0.21 -6.06
CA ASP A 13 -13.12 -0.61 -5.10
C ASP A 13 -13.51 0.59 -4.19
N PRO A 14 -14.80 0.98 -4.12
CA PRO A 14 -15.28 2.03 -3.22
C PRO A 14 -14.92 1.83 -1.75
N LYS A 15 -14.98 0.61 -1.22
CA LYS A 15 -14.68 0.30 0.19
C LYS A 15 -13.20 0.51 0.50
N VAL A 16 -12.33 0.08 -0.41
CA VAL A 16 -10.88 0.28 -0.27
C VAL A 16 -10.53 1.77 -0.38
N ARG A 17 -11.20 2.52 -1.25
CA ARG A 17 -11.04 3.98 -1.30
C ARG A 17 -11.47 4.68 -0.03
N GLU A 18 -12.58 4.24 0.59
CA GLU A 18 -13.02 4.79 1.86
C GLU A 18 -11.97 4.56 2.96
N LEU A 19 -11.42 3.35 3.03
CA LEU A 19 -10.28 3.06 3.90
C LEU A 19 -9.09 3.99 3.60
N CYS A 20 -8.71 4.12 2.32
CA CYS A 20 -7.60 4.97 1.92
C CYS A 20 -7.80 6.43 2.40
N LYS A 21 -9.02 6.97 2.29
CA LYS A 21 -9.37 8.30 2.82
C LYS A 21 -9.19 8.39 4.33
N CYS A 22 -9.58 7.36 5.08
CA CYS A 22 -9.39 7.31 6.54
C CYS A 22 -7.91 7.23 6.96
N LEU A 23 -7.02 6.78 6.07
CA LEU A 23 -5.60 6.62 6.35
C LEU A 23 -4.73 7.80 5.91
N VAL A 24 -5.15 8.57 4.89
CA VAL A 24 -4.33 9.63 4.29
C VAL A 24 -3.92 10.72 5.28
N ASP A 25 -4.77 11.03 6.26
CA ASP A 25 -4.50 12.07 7.26
C ASP A 25 -3.47 11.63 8.31
N ARG A 26 -3.25 10.31 8.47
CA ARG A 26 -2.44 9.73 9.55
C ARG A 26 -1.17 9.06 9.05
N HIS A 27 -1.10 8.76 7.76
CA HIS A 27 -0.05 7.93 7.16
C HIS A 27 0.40 8.49 5.82
N GLN A 28 1.62 8.11 5.41
CA GLN A 28 2.11 8.46 4.10
C GLN A 28 1.62 7.41 3.10
N ILE A 29 0.69 7.82 2.24
CA ILE A 29 0.05 6.93 1.27
C ILE A 29 0.76 7.01 -0.08
N TYR A 30 0.88 5.85 -0.71
CA TYR A 30 1.45 5.64 -2.03
C TYR A 30 0.49 4.85 -2.92
N ILE A 31 0.62 5.04 -4.23
CA ILE A 31 0.00 4.17 -5.23
C ILE A 31 1.13 3.48 -5.98
N ILE A 32 1.10 2.16 -6.04
CA ILE A 32 2.05 1.35 -6.82
C ILE A 32 1.23 0.51 -7.77
N THR A 33 1.36 0.74 -9.06
CA THR A 33 0.52 0.10 -10.08
C THR A 33 1.36 -0.52 -11.18
N SER A 34 0.89 -1.66 -11.70
CA SER A 34 1.49 -2.33 -12.85
C SER A 34 1.29 -1.56 -14.17
N ARG A 35 0.39 -0.56 -14.20
CA ARG A 35 0.09 0.25 -15.38
C ARG A 35 1.32 1.01 -15.90
N PHE A 36 1.20 1.41 -17.17
CA PHE A 36 2.09 2.38 -17.80
C PHE A 36 1.62 3.81 -17.49
N GLU A 37 2.55 4.72 -17.21
CA GLU A 37 2.22 6.13 -16.95
C GLU A 37 1.46 6.75 -18.13
N SER A 38 1.80 6.37 -19.37
CA SER A 38 1.15 6.84 -20.60
C SER A 38 -0.34 6.48 -20.69
N THR A 39 -0.81 5.50 -19.92
CA THR A 39 -2.21 5.01 -19.91
C THR A 39 -2.84 5.09 -18.52
N GLY A 40 -2.26 5.89 -17.61
CA GLY A 40 -2.66 5.95 -16.20
C GLY A 40 -3.06 7.35 -15.75
N GLN A 41 -3.49 8.22 -16.66
CA GLN A 41 -3.74 9.62 -16.35
C GLN A 41 -4.85 9.80 -15.30
N GLU A 42 -5.83 8.91 -15.27
CA GLU A 42 -6.92 8.88 -14.29
C GLU A 42 -6.44 8.59 -12.87
N ILE A 43 -5.32 7.89 -12.70
CA ILE A 43 -4.74 7.59 -11.38
C ILE A 43 -4.36 8.89 -10.69
N PHE A 44 -3.84 9.88 -11.44
CA PHE A 44 -3.50 11.18 -10.88
C PHE A 44 -4.74 11.94 -10.40
N THR A 45 -5.86 11.82 -11.12
CA THR A 45 -7.14 12.43 -10.72
C THR A 45 -7.65 11.79 -9.43
N MET A 46 -7.68 10.46 -9.37
CA MET A 46 -8.11 9.74 -8.17
C MET A 46 -7.18 10.02 -6.98
N ALA A 47 -5.87 10.02 -7.19
CA ALA A 47 -4.89 10.36 -6.15
C ALA A 47 -5.14 11.75 -5.57
N LYS A 48 -5.42 12.75 -6.42
CA LYS A 48 -5.76 14.10 -5.99
C LYS A 48 -7.04 14.12 -5.14
N GLU A 49 -8.08 13.40 -5.54
CA GLU A 49 -9.33 13.28 -4.78
C GLU A 49 -9.14 12.60 -3.42
N LEU A 50 -8.20 11.66 -3.32
CA LEU A 50 -7.84 10.96 -2.09
C LEU A 50 -6.82 11.72 -1.23
N GLY A 51 -6.32 12.89 -1.67
CA GLY A 51 -5.30 13.65 -0.94
C GLY A 51 -3.88 13.08 -1.05
N ILE A 52 -3.63 12.20 -2.02
CA ILE A 52 -2.33 11.55 -2.23
C ILE A 52 -1.45 12.44 -3.14
N ASN A 53 -0.23 12.73 -2.69
CA ASN A 53 0.72 13.52 -3.46
C ASN A 53 1.10 12.80 -4.76
N ARG A 54 1.15 13.52 -5.89
CA ARG A 54 1.58 12.99 -7.20
C ARG A 54 2.95 12.30 -7.15
N LEU A 55 3.86 12.78 -6.30
CA LEU A 55 5.20 12.20 -6.10
C LEU A 55 5.17 10.81 -5.42
N ASN A 56 4.03 10.41 -4.85
CA ASN A 56 3.84 9.12 -4.21
C ASN A 56 3.15 8.10 -5.13
N ILE A 57 3.08 8.38 -6.44
CA ILE A 57 2.49 7.48 -7.44
C ILE A 57 3.62 6.86 -8.25
N PHE A 58 3.69 5.54 -8.24
CA PHE A 58 4.73 4.78 -8.91
C PHE A 58 4.11 3.85 -9.94
N PHE A 59 4.37 4.15 -11.21
CA PHE A 59 4.08 3.28 -12.33
C PHE A 59 5.22 2.29 -12.50
N MET A 60 4.91 0.99 -12.46
CA MET A 60 5.90 -0.04 -12.72
C MET A 60 6.21 -0.16 -14.21
N ASN A 61 5.33 0.32 -15.09
CA ASN A 61 5.45 0.24 -16.55
C ASN A 61 5.68 -1.21 -17.00
N GLY A 62 4.84 -2.13 -16.51
CA GLY A 62 4.92 -3.57 -16.80
C GLY A 62 6.00 -4.34 -16.03
N ARG A 63 6.75 -3.71 -15.13
CA ARG A 63 7.66 -4.41 -14.20
C ARG A 63 6.91 -4.96 -12.99
N ASP A 64 7.52 -5.94 -12.33
CA ASP A 64 6.97 -6.58 -11.13
C ASP A 64 7.04 -5.61 -9.92
N LYS A 65 5.92 -5.46 -9.19
CA LYS A 65 5.86 -4.65 -7.96
C LYS A 65 6.77 -5.21 -6.87
N MET A 66 6.94 -6.53 -6.80
CA MET A 66 7.80 -7.18 -5.82
C MET A 66 9.24 -6.68 -5.95
N ASP A 67 9.76 -6.56 -7.17
CA ASP A 67 11.12 -6.04 -7.40
C ASP A 67 11.26 -4.61 -6.89
N PHE A 68 10.24 -3.78 -7.12
CA PHE A 68 10.20 -2.41 -6.61
C PHE A 68 10.18 -2.38 -5.07
N LEU A 69 9.29 -3.16 -4.45
CA LEU A 69 9.11 -3.25 -2.99
C LEU A 69 10.32 -3.88 -2.28
N LYS A 70 11.07 -4.75 -2.95
CA LYS A 70 12.28 -5.39 -2.43
C LYS A 70 13.48 -4.43 -2.38
N ILE A 71 13.56 -3.50 -3.34
CA ILE A 71 14.79 -2.72 -3.61
C ILE A 71 14.68 -1.25 -3.15
N LYS A 72 13.48 -0.68 -2.97
CA LYS A 72 13.32 0.78 -2.81
C LYS A 72 13.27 1.30 -1.37
N PHE A 73 13.90 2.47 -1.21
CA PHE A 73 13.60 3.43 -0.15
C PHE A 73 12.54 4.43 -0.66
N PRO A 74 11.52 4.77 0.15
CA PRO A 74 11.34 4.24 1.49
C PRO A 74 10.72 2.84 1.52
N LEU A 75 11.05 2.08 2.57
CA LEU A 75 10.40 0.81 2.88
C LEU A 75 8.89 1.04 3.04
N ILE A 76 8.08 0.36 2.24
CA ILE A 76 6.64 0.27 2.43
C ILE A 76 6.39 -0.71 3.58
N ASP A 77 5.58 -0.28 4.55
CA ASP A 77 5.23 -1.12 5.69
C ASP A 77 4.12 -2.10 5.31
N ILE A 78 3.09 -1.61 4.61
CA ILE A 78 1.89 -2.35 4.23
C ILE A 78 1.56 -2.06 2.77
N HIS A 79 1.25 -3.10 2.00
CA HIS A 79 0.73 -2.98 0.65
C HIS A 79 -0.62 -3.69 0.52
N PHE A 80 -1.59 -3.02 -0.08
CA PHE A 80 -2.87 -3.62 -0.46
C PHE A 80 -2.88 -3.94 -1.94
N ASP A 81 -3.27 -5.15 -2.27
CA ASP A 81 -3.37 -5.66 -3.64
C ASP A 81 -4.53 -6.64 -3.74
N ASP A 82 -5.24 -6.71 -4.86
CA ASP A 82 -6.37 -7.64 -5.07
C ASP A 82 -5.95 -8.95 -5.76
N ASP A 83 -4.71 -9.05 -6.27
CA ASP A 83 -4.18 -10.29 -6.82
C ASP A 83 -3.56 -11.15 -5.70
N PRO A 84 -4.16 -12.30 -5.34
CA PRO A 84 -3.60 -13.18 -4.30
C PRO A 84 -2.19 -13.68 -4.62
N PHE A 85 -1.81 -13.76 -5.89
CA PHE A 85 -0.46 -14.17 -6.28
C PHE A 85 0.58 -13.07 -5.99
N GLU A 86 0.23 -11.80 -6.27
CA GLU A 86 1.09 -10.67 -5.89
C GLU A 86 1.20 -10.55 -4.36
N VAL A 87 0.07 -10.71 -3.65
CA VAL A 87 0.05 -10.72 -2.18
C VAL A 87 0.99 -11.79 -1.60
N GLU A 88 0.89 -13.02 -2.10
CA GLU A 88 1.73 -14.13 -1.64
C GLU A 88 3.22 -13.87 -1.93
N ARG A 89 3.54 -13.43 -3.14
CA ARG A 89 4.93 -13.19 -3.55
C ARG A 89 5.56 -12.03 -2.79
N ILE A 90 4.87 -10.90 -2.66
CA ILE A 90 5.38 -9.73 -1.95
C ILE A 90 5.60 -10.05 -0.47
N SER A 91 4.67 -10.80 0.14
CA SER A 91 4.79 -11.20 1.55
C SER A 91 5.94 -12.17 1.81
N LYS A 92 6.28 -13.04 0.84
CA LYS A 92 7.39 -14.00 0.95
C LYS A 92 8.76 -13.37 0.66
N GLU A 93 8.82 -12.48 -0.31
CA GLU A 93 10.09 -11.98 -0.88
C GLU A 93 10.53 -10.63 -0.32
N THR A 94 9.68 -9.95 0.45
CA THR A 94 9.93 -8.60 0.98
C THR A 94 9.63 -8.51 2.47
N LYS A 95 9.96 -7.36 3.07
CA LYS A 95 9.56 -7.02 4.46
C LYS A 95 8.20 -6.32 4.52
N THR A 96 7.56 -6.10 3.37
CA THR A 96 6.25 -5.45 3.28
C THR A 96 5.19 -6.45 3.67
N LEU A 97 4.30 -6.06 4.59
CA LEU A 97 3.09 -6.84 4.83
C LEU A 97 2.11 -6.60 3.67
N CYS A 98 1.99 -7.57 2.78
CA CYS A 98 0.99 -7.49 1.71
C CYS A 98 -0.33 -8.09 2.18
N LEU A 99 -1.43 -7.36 1.99
CA LEU A 99 -2.76 -7.75 2.40
C LEU A 99 -3.67 -7.76 1.17
N LEU A 100 -4.47 -8.82 1.04
CA LEU A 100 -5.44 -8.93 -0.03
C LEU A 100 -6.56 -7.88 0.19
N ALA A 101 -6.80 -7.05 -0.82
CA ALA A 101 -7.77 -5.97 -0.77
C ALA A 101 -9.22 -6.51 -0.80
N GLY A 102 -10.16 -5.73 -0.27
CA GLY A 102 -11.60 -6.03 -0.33
C GLY A 102 -12.13 -7.00 0.75
N PHE A 103 -11.28 -7.52 1.63
CA PHE A 103 -11.73 -8.32 2.78
C PHE A 103 -12.39 -7.47 3.87
N GLU A 104 -13.32 -8.09 4.59
CA GLU A 104 -13.94 -7.48 5.78
C GLU A 104 -12.90 -7.26 6.90
N ASN A 105 -13.10 -6.22 7.71
CA ASN A 105 -12.28 -5.89 8.89
C ASN A 105 -10.83 -5.45 8.61
N MET A 106 -10.54 -4.89 7.43
CA MET A 106 -9.22 -4.37 7.08
C MET A 106 -8.69 -3.32 8.08
N ASP A 107 -9.58 -2.49 8.64
CA ASP A 107 -9.26 -1.53 9.71
C ASP A 107 -8.70 -2.21 10.98
N ALA A 108 -9.31 -3.31 11.41
CA ALA A 108 -8.89 -4.05 12.60
C ALA A 108 -7.52 -4.73 12.39
N ILE A 109 -7.26 -5.21 11.17
CA ILE A 109 -5.95 -5.78 10.80
C ILE A 109 -4.86 -4.70 10.89
N LEU A 110 -5.14 -3.51 10.35
CA LEU A 110 -4.24 -2.36 10.41
C LEU A 110 -3.95 -1.91 11.86
N GLU A 111 -5.00 -1.82 12.68
CA GLU A 111 -4.87 -1.41 14.08
C GLU A 111 -4.02 -2.42 14.88
N ASN A 112 -4.30 -3.72 14.74
CA ASN A 112 -3.52 -4.77 15.38
C ASN A 112 -2.05 -4.76 14.94
N TYR A 113 -1.79 -4.57 13.66
CA TYR A 113 -0.42 -4.45 13.15
C TYR A 113 0.30 -3.25 13.75
N TYR A 114 -0.37 -2.08 13.80
CA TYR A 114 0.20 -0.87 14.38
C TYR A 114 0.56 -1.04 15.86
N ILE A 115 -0.35 -1.61 16.66
CA ILE A 115 -0.13 -1.90 18.07
C ILE A 115 1.08 -2.84 18.23
N THR A 116 1.12 -3.93 17.47
CA THR A 116 2.20 -4.91 17.55
C THR A 116 3.55 -4.28 17.22
N LYS A 117 3.62 -3.51 16.14
CA LYS A 117 4.86 -2.83 15.73
C LYS A 117 5.35 -1.84 16.78
N ARG A 118 4.46 -1.03 17.38
CA ARG A 118 4.84 -0.11 18.45
C ARG A 118 5.37 -0.82 19.69
N LEU A 119 4.79 -1.97 20.04
CA LEU A 119 5.26 -2.79 21.16
C LEU A 119 6.64 -3.40 20.90
N GLU A 120 6.92 -3.82 19.67
CA GLU A 120 8.24 -4.33 19.27
C GLU A 120 9.31 -3.23 19.29
N GLU A 121 9.00 -2.04 18.80
CA GLU A 121 9.88 -0.86 18.85
C GLU A 121 10.19 -0.48 20.31
N ALA A 122 9.17 -0.35 21.16
CA ALA A 122 9.34 -0.02 22.58
C ALA A 122 10.21 -1.04 23.34
N LYS A 123 10.12 -2.33 23.01
CA LYS A 123 10.97 -3.38 23.58
C LYS A 123 12.44 -3.27 23.17
N ARG A 124 12.72 -2.74 21.97
CA ARG A 124 14.09 -2.52 21.48
C ARG A 124 14.72 -1.31 22.16
N ASP A 125 13.94 -0.25 22.38
CA ASP A 125 14.41 0.97 23.04
C ASP A 125 14.64 0.79 24.55
N SER A 126 14.04 -0.25 25.15
CA SER A 126 14.23 -0.62 26.56
C SER A 126 15.44 -1.53 26.84
N LYS A 127 16.22 -1.89 25.82
CA LYS A 127 17.44 -2.72 25.91
C LYS A 127 18.69 -1.89 25.66
#